data_AF-M6V8M7-F1
#
_entry.id   AF-M6V8M7-F1
#
_cell.length_a   1.000
_cell.length_b   1.000
_cell.length_c   1.000
_cell.angle_alpha   90.00
_cell.angle_beta   90.00
_cell.angle_gamma   90.00
#
_symmetry.space_group_name_H-M   'P 1'
#
loop_
_entity.id
_entity.type
_entity.pdbx_description
1 polymer ?
#
loop_
_entity_poly.entity_id
_entity_poly.type
_entity_poly.pdbx_seq_one_letter_code
_entity_poly.pdbx_strand_id
1 'polypeptide(L)'
;MRRNIMKIAAVAALTVALTACKGDDDDDDVVMLALLYLADQTSGNCVTLAKDDGAHGGAAGAGDGIPTYTATGNTRPKAACGGTFNTVFIVNNAEAVATSVKAAYQAAKDKAVASGSNCAAVSTGLQTATDLVTSLKVQQTLANTGFCANLGTDWNLNLLTFGGSSVSVDPNPEYFGKTVLVCPSEQAKEKQIALLSSLGFSTIAGSVATDMATNLAFRQKSDAVTASNFKWTADAAAKGRLINVTELTTAGKSGAALVAFRSAALAGAANCAKDILSKESEEAQRIAFSLHDAAAGFNGAVTGVILDSIITTAQAQSATEVLYTSLTCKYGDFDEENTGNKTTVGTETNVKNIGTCPTTYPRY
;
A
#
# COMPACT_ATOMS: atom_id res chain seq x y z
N MET A 1 -16.71 5.34 24.09
CA MET A 1 -17.88 5.98 23.44
C MET A 1 -17.79 7.50 23.30
N ARG A 2 -17.50 8.28 24.36
CA ARG A 2 -17.45 9.76 24.28
C ARG A 2 -16.47 10.36 23.23
N ARG A 3 -15.34 9.69 22.95
CA ARG A 3 -14.34 10.14 21.93
C ARG A 3 -14.78 9.97 20.47
N ASN A 4 -15.68 9.01 20.16
CA ASN A 4 -16.20 8.83 18.80
C ASN A 4 -17.38 9.77 18.52
N ILE A 5 -18.15 10.11 19.56
CA ILE A 5 -19.20 11.14 19.49
C ILE A 5 -18.56 12.51 19.24
N MET A 6 -17.40 12.85 19.82
CA MET A 6 -16.72 14.12 19.53
C MET A 6 -16.26 14.27 18.08
N LYS A 7 -15.88 13.19 17.38
CA LYS A 7 -15.48 13.27 15.96
C LYS A 7 -16.67 13.48 15.04
N ILE A 8 -17.78 12.77 15.31
CA ILE A 8 -19.04 12.95 14.57
C ILE A 8 -19.68 14.30 14.92
N ALA A 9 -19.59 14.72 16.18
CA ALA A 9 -20.05 16.03 16.64
C ALA A 9 -19.15 17.17 16.13
N ALA A 10 -17.86 16.96 15.88
CA ALA A 10 -17.01 17.95 15.25
C ALA A 10 -17.33 18.10 13.76
N VAL A 11 -17.60 16.99 13.05
CA VAL A 11 -18.09 17.04 11.66
C VAL A 11 -19.48 17.71 11.61
N ALA A 12 -20.41 17.29 12.46
CA ALA A 12 -21.73 17.90 12.54
C ALA A 12 -21.69 19.37 13.02
N ALA A 13 -20.80 19.74 13.94
CA ALA A 13 -20.61 21.13 14.37
C ALA A 13 -19.93 21.97 13.29
N LEU A 14 -19.05 21.40 12.46
CA LEU A 14 -18.49 22.08 11.29
C LEU A 14 -19.59 22.32 10.26
N THR A 15 -20.44 21.31 9.99
CA THR A 15 -21.60 21.44 9.10
C THR A 15 -22.61 22.45 9.64
N VAL A 16 -22.91 22.43 10.94
CA VAL A 16 -23.84 23.36 11.60
C VAL A 16 -23.28 24.78 11.68
N ALA A 17 -21.98 24.95 11.95
CA ALA A 17 -21.32 26.26 11.94
C ALA A 17 -21.27 26.85 10.52
N LEU A 18 -21.07 26.02 9.49
CA LEU A 18 -21.13 26.45 8.08
C LEU A 18 -22.55 26.84 7.66
N THR A 19 -23.60 26.15 8.15
CA THR A 19 -24.99 26.57 7.94
C THR A 19 -25.42 27.76 8.80
N ALA A 20 -24.74 28.05 9.91
CA ALA A 20 -25.03 29.17 10.81
C ALA A 20 -24.29 30.46 10.44
N CYS A 21 -23.19 30.38 9.69
CA CYS A 21 -22.55 31.52 9.02
C CYS A 21 -23.25 31.91 7.71
N LYS A 22 -24.51 31.50 7.54
CA LYS A 22 -25.37 31.88 6.42
C LYS A 22 -25.76 33.36 6.55
N GLY A 23 -25.14 34.21 5.74
CA GLY A 23 -25.85 35.36 5.18
C GLY A 23 -26.82 34.84 4.12
N ASP A 24 -27.93 35.55 3.91
CA ASP A 24 -29.09 35.15 3.09
C ASP A 24 -28.83 34.88 1.58
N ASP A 25 -27.59 34.66 1.15
CA ASP A 25 -27.25 34.38 -0.25
C ASP A 25 -27.15 32.87 -0.51
N ASP A 26 -27.93 32.42 -1.50
CA ASP A 26 -28.26 31.04 -1.87
C ASP A 26 -27.13 30.29 -2.65
N ASP A 27 -25.88 30.39 -2.22
CA ASP A 27 -24.78 29.67 -2.90
C ASP A 27 -24.38 28.39 -2.14
N ASP A 28 -24.89 27.25 -2.63
CA ASP A 28 -24.49 25.87 -2.26
C ASP A 28 -22.99 25.57 -2.47
N ASP A 29 -22.26 26.50 -3.09
CA ASP A 29 -20.88 26.35 -3.54
C ASP A 29 -19.86 26.24 -2.40
N VAL A 30 -20.09 26.83 -1.22
CA VAL A 30 -19.09 26.82 -0.12
C VAL A 30 -19.07 25.48 0.62
N VAL A 31 -20.25 24.88 0.87
CA VAL A 31 -20.37 23.54 1.46
C VAL A 31 -19.89 22.49 0.47
N MET A 32 -20.25 22.65 -0.81
CA MET A 32 -19.77 21.77 -1.86
C MET A 32 -18.26 21.92 -2.04
N LEU A 33 -17.67 23.12 -2.01
CA LEU A 33 -16.22 23.35 -2.11
C LEU A 33 -15.45 22.80 -0.90
N ALA A 34 -15.99 22.86 0.32
CA ALA A 34 -15.36 22.24 1.49
C ALA A 34 -15.42 20.71 1.45
N LEU A 35 -16.54 20.13 1.00
CA LEU A 35 -16.66 18.69 0.73
C LEU A 35 -15.79 18.26 -0.45
N LEU A 36 -15.66 19.10 -1.49
CA LEU A 36 -14.79 18.88 -2.65
C LEU A 36 -13.33 18.99 -2.24
N TYR A 37 -12.98 19.87 -1.29
CA TYR A 37 -11.62 19.99 -0.75
C TYR A 37 -11.26 18.80 0.13
N LEU A 38 -12.18 18.34 0.99
CA LEU A 38 -12.01 17.10 1.75
C LEU A 38 -11.98 15.85 0.85
N ALA A 39 -12.81 15.82 -0.19
CA ALA A 39 -12.78 14.78 -1.22
C ALA A 39 -11.45 14.83 -1.97
N ASP A 40 -11.02 15.98 -2.50
CA ASP A 40 -9.75 16.16 -3.23
C ASP A 40 -8.50 15.81 -2.39
N GLN A 41 -8.53 16.10 -1.09
CA GLN A 41 -7.46 15.69 -0.16
C GLN A 41 -7.43 14.18 0.09
N THR A 42 -8.59 13.52 0.06
CA THR A 42 -8.75 12.07 0.33
C THR A 42 -8.85 11.21 -0.93
N SER A 43 -9.07 11.80 -2.10
CA SER A 43 -9.10 11.15 -3.41
C SER A 43 -7.87 11.60 -4.19
N GLY A 44 -6.76 10.92 -3.95
CA GLY A 44 -5.53 11.15 -4.66
C GLY A 44 -4.87 9.83 -5.02
N ASN A 45 -4.14 9.84 -6.12
CA ASN A 45 -3.12 8.85 -6.37
C ASN A 45 -1.79 9.58 -6.51
N CYS A 46 -0.74 8.97 -5.99
CA CYS A 46 0.60 9.51 -6.09
C CYS A 46 1.37 8.73 -7.13
N VAL A 47 2.08 9.43 -8.00
CA VAL A 47 2.97 8.81 -8.98
C VAL A 47 4.42 9.02 -8.58
N THR A 48 5.15 7.92 -8.55
CA THR A 48 6.61 7.91 -8.43
C THR A 48 7.22 7.81 -9.82
N LEU A 49 8.19 8.66 -10.12
CA LEU A 49 8.89 8.67 -11.41
C LEU A 49 10.29 8.10 -11.22
N ALA A 50 10.62 7.04 -11.96
CA ALA A 50 11.95 6.46 -12.01
C ALA A 50 12.50 6.55 -13.42
N LYS A 51 13.75 7.02 -13.55
CA LYS A 51 14.45 7.05 -14.83
C LYS A 51 14.84 5.63 -15.21
N ASP A 52 14.44 5.21 -16.40
CA ASP A 52 14.77 3.92 -16.99
C ASP A 52 15.95 4.14 -17.95
N ASP A 53 17.15 4.23 -17.37
CA ASP A 53 18.42 4.50 -18.06
C ASP A 53 19.01 3.27 -18.76
N GLY A 54 18.16 2.31 -19.14
CA GLY A 54 18.59 1.12 -19.84
C GLY A 54 19.16 1.45 -21.23
N ALA A 55 20.39 1.95 -21.31
CA ALA A 55 21.25 1.76 -22.47
C ALA A 55 21.41 0.26 -22.65
N HIS A 56 20.55 -0.35 -23.47
CA HIS A 56 20.63 -1.75 -23.80
C HIS A 56 21.94 -1.95 -24.58
N GLY A 57 22.98 -2.35 -23.87
CA GLY A 57 24.27 -2.71 -24.44
C GLY A 57 24.11 -3.96 -25.29
N GLY A 58 23.87 -3.78 -26.59
CA GLY A 58 23.96 -4.83 -27.59
C GLY A 58 22.79 -4.85 -28.57
N ALA A 59 23.08 -4.48 -29.82
CA ALA A 59 22.43 -4.82 -31.11
C ALA A 59 20.88 -4.83 -31.26
N ALA A 60 20.09 -4.59 -30.23
CA ALA A 60 18.63 -4.53 -30.26
C ALA A 60 18.16 -3.28 -29.50
N GLY A 61 18.00 -2.17 -30.23
CA GLY A 61 17.56 -0.88 -29.70
C GLY A 61 18.70 0.11 -29.52
N ALA A 62 19.07 0.78 -30.61
CA ALA A 62 19.78 2.04 -30.49
C ALA A 62 18.80 3.05 -29.85
N GLY A 63 18.91 3.27 -28.54
CA GLY A 63 18.28 4.43 -27.92
C GLY A 63 18.85 5.70 -28.53
N ASP A 64 17.99 6.65 -28.88
CA ASP A 64 18.34 7.93 -29.51
C ASP A 64 19.02 8.93 -28.56
N GLY A 65 19.33 8.50 -27.33
CA GLY A 65 19.88 9.33 -26.26
C GLY A 65 18.81 10.05 -25.42
N ILE A 66 17.52 9.85 -25.70
CA ILE A 66 16.42 10.39 -24.91
C ILE A 66 16.09 9.42 -23.76
N PRO A 67 16.07 9.89 -22.50
CA PRO A 67 15.75 9.05 -21.36
C PRO A 67 14.29 8.60 -21.39
N THR A 68 14.06 7.31 -21.14
CA THR A 68 12.73 6.76 -20.83
C THR A 68 12.50 6.84 -19.32
N TYR A 69 11.25 7.05 -18.92
CA TYR A 69 10.84 7.10 -17.52
C TYR A 69 9.68 6.15 -17.27
N THR A 70 9.71 5.49 -16.12
CA THR A 70 8.60 4.68 -15.61
C THR A 70 7.89 5.44 -14.50
N ALA A 71 6.59 5.65 -14.68
CA ALA A 71 5.70 6.17 -13.67
C ALA A 71 4.96 5.01 -12.98
N THR A 72 5.00 4.96 -11.65
CA THR A 72 4.22 4.01 -10.85
C THR A 72 3.22 4.78 -10.00
N GLY A 73 1.93 4.57 -10.27
CA GLY A 73 0.83 5.14 -9.53
C GLY A 73 0.34 4.21 -8.42
N ASN A 74 0.24 4.76 -7.22
CA ASN A 74 -0.31 4.08 -6.04
C ASN A 74 -1.39 4.95 -5.41
N THR A 75 -2.37 4.32 -4.78
CA THR A 75 -3.39 5.04 -4.03
C THR A 75 -2.85 5.51 -2.70
N ARG A 76 -2.91 6.82 -2.46
CA ARG A 76 -2.59 7.46 -1.18
C ARG A 76 -3.31 8.81 -1.09
N PRO A 77 -3.64 9.31 0.11
CA PRO A 77 -4.13 10.67 0.26
C PRO A 77 -3.23 11.67 -0.49
N LYS A 78 -3.81 12.65 -1.16
CA LYS A 78 -3.08 13.60 -2.02
C LYS A 78 -1.95 14.33 -1.28
N ALA A 79 -2.23 14.72 -0.04
CA ALA A 79 -1.24 15.34 0.84
C ALA A 79 -0.08 14.38 1.19
N ALA A 80 -0.32 13.07 1.17
CA ALA A 80 0.67 12.01 1.41
C ALA A 80 1.55 11.69 0.19
N CYS A 81 1.40 12.41 -0.93
CA CYS A 81 2.33 12.28 -2.06
C CYS A 81 3.71 12.84 -1.72
N GLY A 82 3.84 13.81 -0.81
CA GLY A 82 5.16 14.17 -0.28
C GLY A 82 5.73 13.06 0.61
N GLY A 83 6.94 12.57 0.32
CA GLY A 83 7.58 11.46 1.05
C GLY A 83 7.75 11.69 2.57
N THR A 84 7.59 12.93 3.04
CA THR A 84 7.66 13.33 4.45
C THR A 84 6.30 13.38 5.15
N PHE A 85 5.18 13.51 4.43
CA PHE A 85 3.86 13.83 5.01
C PHE A 85 3.31 12.73 5.94
N ASN A 86 3.74 11.48 5.75
CA ASN A 86 3.35 10.35 6.59
C ASN A 86 4.57 9.64 7.22
N THR A 87 5.67 10.37 7.41
CA THR A 87 6.91 9.83 7.99
C THR A 87 7.16 10.42 9.38
N VAL A 88 7.44 9.57 10.36
CA VAL A 88 7.81 9.95 11.73
C VAL A 88 9.23 9.49 12.03
N PHE A 89 9.96 10.31 12.78
CA PHE A 89 11.37 10.07 13.10
C PHE A 89 11.57 9.89 14.59
N ILE A 90 12.19 8.78 14.97
CA ILE A 90 12.74 8.55 16.31
C ILE A 90 14.22 8.91 16.25
N VAL A 91 14.65 9.94 17.00
CA VAL A 91 16.03 10.42 16.92
C VAL A 91 16.81 9.99 18.15
N ASN A 92 17.93 9.28 17.93
CA ASN A 92 18.88 8.85 18.95
C ASN A 92 18.22 8.21 20.18
N ASN A 93 17.21 7.36 19.97
CA ASN A 93 16.44 6.73 21.04
C ASN A 93 16.14 5.27 20.70
N ALA A 94 17.10 4.39 21.02
CA ALA A 94 17.01 2.96 20.70
C ALA A 94 15.95 2.25 21.54
N GLU A 95 15.70 2.72 22.77
CA GLU A 95 14.67 2.19 23.67
C GLU A 95 13.26 2.44 23.11
N ALA A 96 13.00 3.64 22.56
CA ALA A 96 11.73 3.95 21.90
C ALA A 96 11.50 3.05 20.68
N VAL A 97 12.55 2.79 19.88
CA VAL A 97 12.46 1.83 18.77
C VAL A 97 12.13 0.44 19.26
N ALA A 98 12.88 -0.09 20.24
CA ALA A 98 12.65 -1.42 20.76
C ALA A 98 11.23 -1.55 21.34
N THR A 99 10.74 -0.52 22.03
CA THR A 99 9.38 -0.47 22.58
C THR A 99 8.34 -0.49 21.47
N SER A 100 8.52 0.34 20.43
CA SER A 100 7.58 0.44 19.31
C SER A 100 7.49 -0.86 18.51
N VAL A 101 8.64 -1.47 18.19
CA VAL A 101 8.69 -2.75 17.48
C VAL A 101 8.03 -3.87 18.31
N LYS A 102 8.30 -3.92 19.62
CA LYS A 102 7.64 -4.88 20.53
C LYS A 102 6.13 -4.67 20.57
N ALA A 103 5.67 -3.42 20.64
CA ALA A 103 4.24 -3.11 20.63
C ALA A 103 3.57 -3.57 19.33
N ALA A 104 4.22 -3.39 18.18
CA ALA A 104 3.74 -3.85 16.89
C ALA A 104 3.62 -5.38 16.81
N TYR A 105 4.65 -6.13 17.24
CA TYR A 105 4.58 -7.60 17.29
C TYR A 105 3.57 -8.11 18.32
N GLN A 106 3.46 -7.46 19.48
CA GLN A 106 2.48 -7.81 20.50
C GLN A 106 1.05 -7.59 19.98
N ALA A 107 0.78 -6.51 19.25
CA ALA A 107 -0.54 -6.27 18.63
C ALA A 107 -0.90 -7.38 17.62
N ALA A 108 0.05 -7.82 16.80
CA ALA A 108 -0.16 -8.95 15.89
C ALA A 108 -0.37 -10.27 16.65
N LYS A 109 0.40 -10.49 17.72
CA LYS A 109 0.22 -11.65 18.60
C LYS A 109 -1.18 -11.66 19.22
N ASP A 110 -1.67 -10.52 19.70
CA ASP A 110 -3.00 -10.41 20.29
C ASP A 110 -4.09 -10.79 19.28
N LYS A 111 -3.92 -10.42 18.01
CA LYS A 111 -4.80 -10.86 16.91
C LYS A 111 -4.75 -12.37 16.69
N ALA A 112 -3.56 -12.97 16.69
CA ALA A 112 -3.41 -14.42 16.60
C ALA A 112 -4.09 -15.14 17.79
N VAL A 113 -3.88 -14.67 19.02
CA VAL A 113 -4.50 -15.22 20.23
C VAL A 113 -6.03 -15.13 20.18
N ALA A 114 -6.56 -13.97 19.80
CA ALA A 114 -8.01 -13.74 19.68
C ALA A 114 -8.67 -14.64 18.60
N SER A 115 -7.88 -15.15 17.67
CA SER A 115 -8.34 -16.04 16.59
C SER A 115 -8.46 -17.50 17.04
N GLY A 116 -7.92 -17.87 18.21
CA GLY A 116 -8.14 -19.16 18.85
C GLY A 116 -6.98 -20.16 18.73
N SER A 117 -7.27 -21.42 19.06
CA SER A 117 -6.25 -22.46 19.28
C SER A 117 -5.46 -22.84 18.03
N ASN A 118 -6.03 -22.70 16.84
CA ASN A 118 -5.32 -22.93 15.58
C ASN A 118 -4.10 -22.00 15.42
N CYS A 119 -4.08 -20.86 16.12
CA CYS A 119 -3.03 -19.86 16.07
C CYS A 119 -1.96 -19.98 17.16
N ALA A 120 -1.94 -21.07 17.95
CA ALA A 120 -0.99 -21.21 19.06
C ALA A 120 0.48 -21.09 18.61
N ALA A 121 0.89 -21.81 17.55
CA ALA A 121 2.26 -21.76 17.04
C ALA A 121 2.63 -20.38 16.48
N VAL A 122 1.70 -19.71 15.79
CA VAL A 122 1.88 -18.36 15.24
C VAL A 122 2.05 -17.34 16.36
N SER A 123 1.22 -17.42 17.39
CA SER A 123 1.33 -16.61 18.62
C SER A 123 2.70 -16.80 19.28
N THR A 124 3.18 -18.04 19.40
CA THR A 124 4.52 -18.31 19.95
C THR A 124 5.62 -17.72 19.07
N GLY A 125 5.55 -17.85 17.75
CA GLY A 125 6.51 -17.24 16.83
C GLY A 125 6.57 -15.71 16.93
N LEU A 126 5.40 -15.06 17.05
CA LEU A 126 5.31 -13.61 17.26
C LEU A 126 5.85 -13.19 18.65
N GLN A 127 5.67 -14.02 19.68
CA GLN A 127 6.32 -13.80 20.97
C GLN A 127 7.83 -13.90 20.85
N THR A 128 8.37 -14.91 20.17
CA THR A 128 9.82 -15.04 19.95
C THR A 128 10.38 -13.83 19.21
N ALA A 129 9.68 -13.34 18.17
CA ALA A 129 10.06 -12.10 17.48
C ALA A 129 10.08 -10.89 18.45
N THR A 130 9.09 -10.79 19.33
CA THR A 130 9.04 -9.76 20.39
C THR A 130 10.25 -9.85 21.33
N ASP A 131 10.63 -11.05 21.73
CA ASP A 131 11.71 -11.30 22.68
C ASP A 131 13.10 -11.03 22.07
N LEU A 132 13.25 -11.24 20.76
CA LEU A 132 14.50 -10.99 20.04
C LEU A 132 14.85 -9.51 19.86
N VAL A 133 13.88 -8.61 20.04
CA VAL A 133 14.06 -7.17 19.89
C VAL A 133 14.78 -6.59 21.12
N THR A 134 15.96 -6.02 20.90
CA THR A 134 16.75 -5.36 21.94
C THR A 134 17.26 -4.00 21.47
N SER A 135 17.41 -3.04 22.40
CA SER A 135 18.00 -1.73 22.08
C SER A 135 19.44 -1.85 21.56
N LEU A 136 20.19 -2.87 22.01
CA LEU A 136 21.55 -3.16 21.51
C LEU A 136 21.56 -3.43 20.00
N LYS A 137 20.63 -4.24 19.47
CA LYS A 137 20.54 -4.53 18.03
C LYS A 137 20.17 -3.29 17.22
N VAL A 138 19.34 -2.42 17.79
CA VAL A 138 19.01 -1.12 17.19
C VAL A 138 20.26 -0.22 17.15
N GLN A 139 20.99 -0.10 18.26
CA GLN A 139 22.23 0.68 18.34
C GLN A 139 23.28 0.19 17.33
N GLN A 140 23.44 -1.13 17.20
CA GLN A 140 24.34 -1.73 16.21
C GLN A 140 23.95 -1.36 14.77
N THR A 141 22.65 -1.34 14.44
CA THR A 141 22.18 -0.93 13.11
C THR A 141 22.44 0.57 12.86
N LEU A 142 22.18 1.42 13.84
CA LEU A 142 22.38 2.87 13.73
C LEU A 142 23.86 3.24 13.63
N ALA A 143 24.74 2.52 14.31
CA ALA A 143 26.18 2.71 14.22
C ALA A 143 26.74 2.39 12.81
N ASN A 144 26.09 1.47 12.08
CA ASN A 144 26.57 0.98 10.78
C ASN A 144 26.04 1.75 9.56
N THR A 145 24.95 2.51 9.71
CA THR A 145 24.22 3.06 8.54
C THR A 145 24.57 4.52 8.23
N GLY A 146 24.98 5.32 9.21
CA GLY A 146 25.25 6.77 9.03
C GLY A 146 24.05 7.61 8.55
N PHE A 147 22.88 6.97 8.39
CA PHE A 147 21.60 7.46 7.89
C PHE A 147 20.48 6.92 8.79
N CYS A 148 19.24 7.32 8.52
CA CYS A 148 18.10 6.74 9.22
C CYS A 148 17.82 5.31 8.72
N ALA A 149 17.35 4.45 9.60
CA ALA A 149 16.96 3.08 9.32
C ALA A 149 15.51 2.84 9.76
N ASN A 150 14.85 1.84 9.17
CA ASN A 150 13.51 1.40 9.60
C ASN A 150 13.44 -0.08 9.97
N LEU A 151 14.51 -0.82 9.70
CA LEU A 151 14.67 -2.23 9.97
C LEU A 151 16.13 -2.52 10.29
N GLY A 152 16.36 -3.64 10.96
CA GLY A 152 17.66 -4.21 11.21
C GLY A 152 17.52 -5.67 11.61
N THR A 153 18.59 -6.25 12.15
CA THR A 153 18.57 -7.65 12.60
C THR A 153 17.54 -7.85 13.70
N ASP A 154 16.55 -8.69 13.43
CA ASP A 154 15.44 -9.06 14.34
C ASP A 154 14.51 -7.92 14.77
N TRP A 155 14.52 -6.77 14.09
CA TRP A 155 13.58 -5.68 14.37
C TRP A 155 13.16 -4.97 13.09
N ASN A 156 11.90 -4.54 13.04
CA ASN A 156 11.34 -3.78 11.92
C ASN A 156 10.22 -2.87 12.44
N LEU A 157 10.38 -1.55 12.26
CA LEU A 157 9.42 -0.53 12.68
C LEU A 157 8.16 -0.50 11.81
N ASN A 158 8.26 -0.97 10.57
CA ASN A 158 7.20 -0.92 9.55
C ASN A 158 6.87 -2.33 9.06
N LEU A 159 6.21 -3.11 9.90
CA LEU A 159 5.89 -4.52 9.64
C LEU A 159 4.93 -4.73 8.45
N LEU A 160 4.18 -3.69 8.07
CA LEU A 160 3.21 -3.78 6.98
C LEU A 160 3.74 -3.06 5.74
N THR A 161 3.92 -3.80 4.65
CA THR A 161 4.11 -3.23 3.31
C THR A 161 2.80 -3.37 2.55
N PHE A 162 2.16 -2.24 2.23
CA PHE A 162 0.86 -2.22 1.55
C PHE A 162 0.72 -0.96 0.69
N GLY A 163 0.24 -1.10 -0.55
CA GLY A 163 0.08 0.05 -1.46
C GLY A 163 1.39 0.78 -1.76
N GLY A 164 2.49 0.02 -1.89
CA GLY A 164 3.85 0.57 -2.05
C GLY A 164 4.38 1.34 -0.84
N SER A 165 3.67 1.32 0.30
CA SER A 165 4.05 2.01 1.55
C SER A 165 4.51 0.99 2.57
N SER A 166 5.55 1.31 3.33
CA SER A 166 5.93 0.54 4.52
C SER A 166 5.48 1.33 5.74
N VAL A 167 4.51 0.82 6.48
CA VAL A 167 3.88 1.50 7.62
C VAL A 167 3.97 0.68 8.89
N SER A 168 4.01 1.39 10.03
CA SER A 168 3.97 0.80 11.36
C SER A 168 2.56 0.35 11.73
N VAL A 169 2.50 -0.77 12.44
CA VAL A 169 1.27 -1.29 13.07
C VAL A 169 1.33 -1.17 14.60
N ASP A 170 2.29 -0.41 15.12
CA ASP A 170 2.34 -0.05 16.54
C ASP A 170 1.02 0.65 16.93
N PRO A 171 0.29 0.17 17.96
CA PRO A 171 -0.94 0.80 18.43
C PRO A 171 -0.78 2.26 18.92
N ASN A 172 0.45 2.73 19.17
CA ASN A 172 0.73 4.12 19.49
C ASN A 172 0.21 5.04 18.36
N PRO A 173 -0.72 5.97 18.63
CA PRO A 173 -1.25 6.90 17.63
C PRO A 173 -0.19 7.78 16.96
N GLU A 174 0.98 7.93 17.58
CA GLU A 174 2.11 8.65 16.98
C GLU A 174 2.67 7.91 15.76
N TYR A 175 2.64 6.57 15.76
CA TYR A 175 3.34 5.70 14.81
C TYR A 175 2.38 4.91 13.91
N PHE A 176 1.20 4.54 14.39
CA PHE A 176 0.24 3.73 13.66
C PHE A 176 -0.08 4.29 12.27
N GLY A 177 0.08 3.45 11.23
CA GLY A 177 -0.24 3.81 9.85
C GLY A 177 0.74 4.79 9.20
N LYS A 178 1.86 5.09 9.87
CA LYS A 178 2.93 5.97 9.37
C LYS A 178 4.18 5.19 9.05
N THR A 179 5.01 5.73 8.16
CA THR A 179 6.38 5.24 7.98
C THR A 179 7.21 5.73 9.16
N VAL A 180 7.75 4.84 9.98
CA VAL A 180 8.60 5.21 11.10
C VAL A 180 10.06 4.93 10.76
N LEU A 181 10.90 5.95 10.91
CA LEU A 181 12.35 5.87 10.73
C LEU A 181 13.03 6.17 12.06
N VAL A 182 14.13 5.49 12.36
CA VAL A 182 15.04 5.84 13.44
C VAL A 182 16.31 6.44 12.88
N CYS A 183 16.76 7.56 13.43
CA CYS A 183 17.96 8.28 13.00
C CYS A 183 18.99 8.32 14.12
N PRO A 184 20.29 8.15 13.82
CA PRO A 184 21.35 8.25 14.83
C PRO A 184 21.54 9.69 15.38
N SER A 185 21.09 10.71 14.63
CA SER A 185 21.19 12.12 15.03
C SER A 185 20.16 12.98 14.29
N GLU A 186 19.96 14.22 14.76
CA GLU A 186 19.15 15.23 14.03
C GLU A 186 19.74 15.53 12.66
N GLN A 187 21.06 15.56 12.52
CA GLN A 187 21.71 15.76 11.22
C GLN A 187 21.39 14.62 10.23
N ALA A 188 21.34 13.37 10.69
CA ALA A 188 20.93 12.25 9.85
C ALA A 188 19.46 12.36 9.44
N LYS A 189 18.59 12.82 10.35
CA LYS A 189 17.18 13.11 10.06
C LYS A 189 17.03 14.22 9.02
N GLU A 190 17.77 15.32 9.12
CA GLU A 190 17.75 16.40 8.13
C GLU A 190 18.16 15.90 6.74
N LYS A 191 19.23 15.11 6.64
CA LYS A 191 19.65 14.47 5.39
C LYS A 191 18.56 13.55 4.84
N GLN A 192 17.90 12.78 5.69
CA GLN A 192 16.81 11.90 5.29
C GLN A 192 15.59 12.68 4.79
N ILE A 193 15.22 13.78 5.45
CA ILE A 193 14.12 14.67 5.01
C ILE A 193 14.46 15.28 3.64
N ALA A 194 15.70 15.74 3.45
CA ALA A 194 16.16 16.26 2.15
C ALA A 194 16.06 15.19 1.06
N LEU A 195 16.50 13.96 1.34
CA LEU A 195 16.36 12.83 0.42
C LEU A 195 14.89 12.54 0.09
N LEU A 196 14.03 12.40 1.11
CA LEU A 196 12.59 12.13 0.92
C LEU A 196 11.87 13.24 0.14
N SER A 197 12.33 14.48 0.26
CA SER A 197 11.81 15.63 -0.48
C SER A 197 12.32 15.66 -1.93
N SER A 198 13.47 15.04 -2.20
CA SER A 198 14.04 14.88 -3.55
C SER A 198 13.48 13.68 -4.32
N LEU A 199 12.89 12.70 -3.63
CA LEU A 199 12.14 11.61 -4.26
C LEU A 199 10.87 12.23 -4.86
N GLY A 200 10.94 12.52 -6.15
CA GLY A 200 9.92 13.25 -6.89
C GLY A 200 8.61 12.49 -7.03
N PHE A 201 7.66 12.76 -6.14
CA PHE A 201 6.28 12.31 -6.30
C PHE A 201 5.46 13.40 -6.97
N SER A 202 4.89 13.10 -8.13
CA SER A 202 3.91 13.98 -8.75
C SER A 202 2.52 13.61 -8.26
N THR A 203 1.75 14.61 -7.89
CA THR A 203 0.32 14.46 -7.62
C THR A 203 -0.41 14.49 -8.95
N ILE A 204 -1.29 13.51 -9.18
CA ILE A 204 -2.17 13.53 -10.35
C ILE A 204 -3.54 14.03 -9.92
N ALA A 205 -4.04 15.06 -10.59
CA ALA A 205 -5.46 15.40 -10.56
C ALA A 205 -6.19 14.34 -11.42
N GLY A 206 -6.85 13.39 -10.77
CA GLY A 206 -7.51 12.27 -11.45
C GLY A 206 -7.22 10.89 -10.84
N SER A 207 -7.96 9.87 -11.29
CA SER A 207 -7.74 8.48 -10.92
C SER A 207 -6.70 7.84 -11.84
N VAL A 208 -5.62 7.27 -11.30
CA VAL A 208 -4.61 6.49 -12.05
C VAL A 208 -5.26 5.31 -12.79
N ALA A 209 -6.41 4.82 -12.30
CA ALA A 209 -7.14 3.73 -12.93
C ALA A 209 -7.92 4.17 -14.18
N THR A 210 -8.34 5.43 -14.32
CA THR A 210 -9.19 5.88 -15.44
C THR A 210 -8.53 6.93 -16.33
N ASP A 211 -7.61 7.73 -15.79
CA ASP A 211 -7.11 8.95 -16.43
C ASP A 211 -5.67 8.77 -16.95
N MET A 212 -5.02 7.66 -16.59
CA MET A 212 -3.74 7.23 -17.13
C MET A 212 -3.96 5.99 -18.00
N ALA A 213 -3.40 5.96 -19.20
CA ALA A 213 -3.34 4.73 -20.01
C ALA A 213 -2.28 3.78 -19.42
N THR A 214 -2.46 3.32 -18.19
CA THR A 214 -1.56 2.39 -17.48
C THR A 214 -1.61 0.98 -18.04
N ASN A 215 -0.81 0.08 -17.46
CA ASN A 215 -0.92 -1.36 -17.68
C ASN A 215 -2.19 -2.00 -17.08
N LEU A 216 -3.23 -1.22 -16.73
CA LEU A 216 -4.47 -1.73 -16.17
C LEU A 216 -5.15 -2.75 -17.09
N ALA A 217 -5.33 -2.42 -18.37
CA ALA A 217 -5.96 -3.33 -19.32
C ALA A 217 -5.18 -4.65 -19.46
N PHE A 218 -3.84 -4.59 -19.41
CA PHE A 218 -3.01 -5.78 -19.40
C PHE A 218 -3.23 -6.64 -18.15
N ARG A 219 -3.29 -6.02 -16.97
CA ARG A 219 -3.56 -6.72 -15.70
C ARG A 219 -4.94 -7.37 -15.69
N GLN A 220 -5.98 -6.61 -16.03
CA GLN A 220 -7.36 -7.12 -16.12
C GLN A 220 -7.45 -8.34 -17.05
N LYS A 221 -6.83 -8.26 -18.23
CA LYS A 221 -6.79 -9.38 -19.18
C LYS A 221 -6.02 -10.56 -18.61
N SER A 222 -4.84 -10.34 -18.05
CA SER A 222 -3.97 -11.38 -17.50
C SER A 222 -4.66 -12.14 -16.36
N ASP A 223 -5.36 -11.42 -15.49
CA ASP A 223 -6.07 -11.99 -14.35
C ASP A 223 -7.36 -12.72 -14.79
N ALA A 224 -7.96 -12.31 -15.90
CA ALA A 224 -9.14 -12.96 -16.48
C ALA A 224 -8.80 -14.26 -17.24
N VAL A 225 -7.53 -14.50 -17.60
CA VAL A 225 -7.13 -15.74 -18.29
C VAL A 225 -7.21 -16.92 -17.33
N THR A 226 -7.95 -17.96 -17.72
CA THR A 226 -8.12 -19.19 -16.93
C THR A 226 -6.79 -19.86 -16.57
N ALA A 227 -5.79 -19.81 -17.47
CA ALA A 227 -4.46 -20.36 -17.25
C ALA A 227 -3.68 -19.70 -16.10
N SER A 228 -4.06 -18.48 -15.68
CA SER A 228 -3.46 -17.78 -14.54
C SER A 228 -3.88 -18.40 -13.19
N ASN A 229 -4.82 -19.34 -13.18
CA ASN A 229 -5.24 -20.12 -12.01
C ASN A 229 -5.76 -19.29 -10.83
N PHE A 230 -6.12 -18.03 -11.06
CA PHE A 230 -6.87 -17.22 -10.10
C PHE A 230 -8.29 -17.76 -9.94
N LYS A 231 -8.81 -17.72 -8.72
CA LYS A 231 -10.19 -18.13 -8.40
C LYS A 231 -11.22 -17.00 -8.52
N TRP A 232 -10.80 -15.80 -8.94
CA TRP A 232 -11.74 -14.75 -9.31
C TRP A 232 -12.53 -15.13 -10.55
N THR A 233 -13.72 -14.56 -10.70
CA THR A 233 -14.46 -14.69 -11.96
C THR A 233 -13.80 -13.83 -13.04
N ALA A 234 -13.93 -14.22 -14.30
CA ALA A 234 -13.43 -13.41 -15.42
C ALA A 234 -14.08 -12.01 -15.45
N ASP A 235 -15.34 -11.88 -15.01
CA ASP A 235 -16.04 -10.60 -14.87
C ASP A 235 -15.40 -9.70 -13.79
N ALA A 236 -15.08 -10.26 -12.62
CA ALA A 236 -14.41 -9.52 -11.56
C ALA A 236 -13.00 -9.07 -11.96
N ALA A 237 -12.24 -9.94 -12.65
CA ALA A 237 -10.93 -9.61 -13.18
C ALA A 237 -11.00 -8.51 -14.26
N ALA A 238 -11.97 -8.57 -15.16
CA ALA A 238 -12.21 -7.54 -16.17
C ALA A 238 -12.59 -6.17 -15.56
N LYS A 239 -13.19 -6.17 -14.37
CA LYS A 239 -13.52 -4.97 -13.59
C LYS A 239 -12.41 -4.54 -12.62
N GLY A 240 -11.23 -5.15 -12.72
CA GLY A 240 -10.12 -4.84 -11.83
C GLY A 240 -9.78 -3.35 -11.84
N ARG A 241 -9.40 -2.80 -10.68
CA ARG A 241 -9.07 -1.37 -10.53
C ARG A 241 -8.03 -1.17 -9.45
N LEU A 242 -7.45 0.03 -9.42
CA LEU A 242 -6.64 0.44 -8.29
C LEU A 242 -7.52 0.54 -7.02
N ILE A 243 -7.00 0.07 -5.89
CA ILE A 243 -7.64 0.20 -4.57
C ILE A 243 -7.94 1.67 -4.26
N ASN A 244 -9.00 2.02 -3.53
CA ASN A 244 -9.28 3.42 -3.17
C ASN A 244 -8.77 3.77 -1.75
N VAL A 245 -8.78 5.05 -1.39
CA VAL A 245 -8.23 5.51 -0.09
C VAL A 245 -9.03 4.98 1.11
N THR A 246 -10.34 4.77 0.97
CA THR A 246 -11.18 4.19 2.03
C THR A 246 -10.85 2.73 2.28
N GLU A 247 -10.66 1.95 1.22
CA GLU A 247 -10.24 0.55 1.27
C GLU A 247 -8.82 0.43 1.82
N LEU A 248 -7.91 1.27 1.34
CA LEU A 248 -6.56 1.37 1.88
C LEU A 248 -6.56 1.68 3.38
N THR A 249 -7.40 2.61 3.82
CA THR A 249 -7.56 2.95 5.25
C THR A 249 -8.13 1.78 6.03
N THR A 250 -9.07 1.02 5.47
CA THR A 250 -9.67 -0.16 6.09
C THR A 250 -8.64 -1.29 6.25
N ALA A 251 -7.85 -1.55 5.21
CA ALA A 251 -6.72 -2.46 5.27
C ALA A 251 -5.68 -2.00 6.31
N GLY A 252 -5.36 -0.70 6.33
CA GLY A 252 -4.45 -0.11 7.31
C GLY A 252 -4.93 -0.28 8.76
N LYS A 253 -6.22 -0.07 9.04
CA LYS A 253 -6.83 -0.34 10.37
C LYS A 253 -6.72 -1.81 10.78
N SER A 254 -6.67 -2.71 9.81
CA SER A 254 -6.48 -4.15 10.01
C SER A 254 -5.01 -4.56 10.11
N GLY A 255 -4.07 -3.59 10.18
CA GLY A 255 -2.64 -3.82 10.02
C GLY A 255 -2.04 -4.90 10.93
N ALA A 256 -2.37 -4.91 12.22
CA ALA A 256 -1.91 -5.97 13.14
C ALA A 256 -2.45 -7.36 12.75
N ALA A 257 -3.69 -7.44 12.26
CA ALA A 257 -4.28 -8.68 11.79
C ALA A 257 -3.65 -9.13 10.46
N LEU A 258 -3.32 -8.20 9.55
CA LEU A 258 -2.59 -8.50 8.32
C LEU A 258 -1.19 -9.05 8.62
N VAL A 259 -0.49 -8.49 9.62
CA VAL A 259 0.80 -9.03 10.07
C VAL A 259 0.63 -10.45 10.62
N ALA A 260 -0.34 -10.67 11.52
CA ALA A 260 -0.62 -12.00 12.07
C ALA A 260 -1.01 -13.01 10.98
N PHE A 261 -1.86 -12.61 10.04
CA PHE A 261 -2.29 -13.39 8.88
C PHE A 261 -1.08 -13.79 8.03
N ARG A 262 -0.20 -12.85 7.70
CA ARG A 262 1.00 -13.11 6.92
C ARG A 262 1.96 -14.06 7.65
N SER A 263 2.15 -13.87 8.96
CA SER A 263 2.94 -14.79 9.78
C SER A 263 2.35 -16.21 9.77
N ALA A 264 1.03 -16.34 9.86
CA ALA A 264 0.36 -17.63 9.75
C ALA A 264 0.52 -18.27 8.36
N ALA A 265 0.36 -17.49 7.29
CA ALA A 265 0.55 -17.96 5.92
C ALA A 265 1.99 -18.45 5.68
N LEU A 266 3.01 -17.67 6.08
CA LEU A 266 4.42 -18.03 5.92
C LEU A 266 4.81 -19.27 6.74
N ALA A 267 4.16 -19.50 7.88
CA ALA A 267 4.34 -20.69 8.71
C ALA A 267 3.57 -21.92 8.19
N GLY A 268 2.82 -21.81 7.08
CA GLY A 268 1.95 -22.87 6.58
C GLY A 268 0.73 -23.16 7.46
N ALA A 269 0.40 -22.26 8.40
CA ALA A 269 -0.69 -22.42 9.36
C ALA A 269 -2.03 -21.93 8.77
N ALA A 270 -2.51 -22.61 7.72
CA ALA A 270 -3.67 -22.17 6.93
C ALA A 270 -4.95 -21.97 7.75
N ASN A 271 -5.22 -22.84 8.73
CA ASN A 271 -6.39 -22.70 9.61
C ASN A 271 -6.29 -21.45 10.50
N CYS A 272 -5.10 -21.14 11.02
CA CYS A 272 -4.90 -19.90 11.76
C CYS A 272 -5.13 -18.66 10.87
N ALA A 273 -4.59 -18.66 9.64
CA ALA A 273 -4.78 -17.56 8.71
C ALA A 273 -6.27 -17.34 8.37
N LYS A 274 -7.04 -18.43 8.18
CA LYS A 274 -8.51 -18.39 8.02
C LYS A 274 -9.19 -17.77 9.23
N ASP A 275 -8.85 -18.25 10.42
CA ASP A 275 -9.47 -17.78 11.65
C ASP A 275 -9.19 -16.28 11.85
N ILE A 276 -7.94 -15.82 11.66
CA ILE A 276 -7.57 -14.40 11.70
C ILE A 276 -8.42 -13.59 10.74
N LEU A 277 -8.50 -14.00 9.48
CA LEU A 277 -9.28 -13.28 8.47
C LEU A 277 -10.77 -13.20 8.85
N SER A 278 -11.34 -14.31 9.34
CA SER A 278 -12.75 -14.40 9.72
C SER A 278 -13.16 -13.50 10.90
N LYS A 279 -12.19 -13.03 11.69
CA LYS A 279 -12.40 -12.15 12.85
C LYS A 279 -12.30 -10.67 12.51
N GLU A 280 -11.87 -10.31 11.30
CA GLU A 280 -11.85 -8.93 10.84
C GLU A 280 -13.21 -8.48 10.27
N SER A 281 -13.37 -7.19 10.00
CA SER A 281 -14.63 -6.67 9.44
C SER A 281 -14.93 -7.27 8.07
N GLU A 282 -16.20 -7.30 7.68
CA GLU A 282 -16.61 -7.81 6.37
C GLU A 282 -15.91 -7.06 5.22
N GLU A 283 -15.71 -5.75 5.37
CA GLU A 283 -14.97 -4.93 4.39
C GLU A 283 -13.50 -5.34 4.32
N ALA A 284 -12.84 -5.56 5.46
CA ALA A 284 -11.44 -6.02 5.48
C ALA A 284 -11.30 -7.41 4.85
N GLN A 285 -12.26 -8.30 5.09
CA GLN A 285 -12.33 -9.61 4.45
C GLN A 285 -12.51 -9.49 2.94
N ARG A 286 -13.45 -8.64 2.48
CA ARG A 286 -13.67 -8.34 1.06
C ARG A 286 -12.42 -7.82 0.37
N ILE A 287 -11.72 -6.88 1.00
CA ILE A 287 -10.46 -6.35 0.47
C ILE A 287 -9.45 -7.49 0.35
N ALA A 288 -9.26 -8.31 1.40
CA ALA A 288 -8.26 -9.38 1.40
C ALA A 288 -8.46 -10.40 0.26
N PHE A 289 -9.71 -10.80 -0.04
CA PHE A 289 -9.98 -11.75 -1.12
C PHE A 289 -10.09 -11.11 -2.51
N SER A 290 -10.17 -9.78 -2.60
CA SER A 290 -10.19 -9.04 -3.87
C SER A 290 -8.81 -8.51 -4.26
N LEU A 291 -7.84 -8.48 -3.34
CA LEU A 291 -6.53 -7.87 -3.54
C LEU A 291 -5.58 -8.71 -4.40
N HIS A 292 -4.90 -8.03 -5.33
CA HIS A 292 -3.77 -8.52 -6.11
C HIS A 292 -2.48 -7.75 -5.78
N ASP A 293 -1.74 -8.25 -4.79
CA ASP A 293 -0.42 -7.89 -4.31
C ASP A 293 0.45 -9.15 -4.07
N ALA A 294 1.25 -9.51 -5.08
CA ALA A 294 2.08 -10.71 -5.01
C ALA A 294 3.21 -10.62 -4.00
N ALA A 295 3.73 -9.42 -3.75
CA ALA A 295 4.83 -9.19 -2.80
C ALA A 295 4.35 -9.34 -1.35
N ALA A 296 3.12 -8.89 -1.07
CA ALA A 296 2.47 -9.08 0.22
C ALA A 296 1.87 -10.50 0.37
N GLY A 297 1.86 -11.31 -0.70
CA GLY A 297 1.26 -12.64 -0.70
C GLY A 297 -0.26 -12.60 -0.64
N PHE A 298 -0.88 -11.60 -1.26
CA PHE A 298 -2.33 -11.50 -1.45
C PHE A 298 -2.61 -11.50 -2.95
N ASN A 299 -2.88 -12.63 -3.58
CA ASN A 299 -3.17 -12.71 -5.01
C ASN A 299 -4.57 -13.27 -5.27
N GLY A 300 -5.52 -12.96 -4.39
CA GLY A 300 -6.69 -13.78 -4.20
C GLY A 300 -6.32 -15.23 -3.85
N ALA A 301 -7.26 -16.14 -4.02
CA ALA A 301 -6.96 -17.56 -3.97
C ALA A 301 -6.47 -18.02 -5.35
N VAL A 302 -5.19 -18.38 -5.46
CA VAL A 302 -4.60 -18.98 -6.67
C VAL A 302 -4.41 -20.46 -6.42
N THR A 303 -4.69 -21.30 -7.43
CA THR A 303 -4.51 -22.76 -7.30
C THR A 303 -3.02 -23.10 -7.16
N GLY A 304 -2.67 -23.93 -6.17
CA GLY A 304 -1.30 -24.45 -5.99
C GLY A 304 -0.33 -23.54 -5.22
N VAL A 305 -0.81 -22.47 -4.59
CA VAL A 305 -0.03 -21.64 -3.65
C VAL A 305 -0.62 -21.68 -2.24
N ILE A 306 0.14 -21.22 -1.24
CA ILE A 306 -0.25 -21.25 0.19
C ILE A 306 -1.66 -20.65 0.43
N LEU A 307 -2.03 -19.59 -0.30
CA LEU A 307 -3.33 -18.92 -0.20
C LEU A 307 -4.52 -19.75 -0.68
N ASP A 308 -4.30 -20.75 -1.54
CA ASP A 308 -5.34 -21.66 -2.06
C ASP A 308 -6.14 -22.29 -0.92
N SER A 309 -5.42 -22.61 0.15
CA SER A 309 -5.95 -23.24 1.36
C SER A 309 -6.50 -22.25 2.39
N ILE A 310 -6.39 -20.93 2.18
CA ILE A 310 -6.74 -19.87 3.14
C ILE A 310 -7.97 -19.11 2.68
N ILE A 311 -7.95 -18.55 1.47
CA ILE A 311 -9.10 -17.88 0.86
C ILE A 311 -9.83 -18.94 0.03
N THR A 312 -11.10 -19.18 0.34
CA THR A 312 -11.89 -20.19 -0.37
C THR A 312 -12.22 -19.74 -1.79
N THR A 313 -12.48 -20.70 -2.68
CA THR A 313 -12.96 -20.41 -4.04
C THR A 313 -14.25 -19.59 -4.01
N ALA A 314 -15.18 -19.90 -3.09
CA ALA A 314 -16.42 -19.13 -2.95
C ALA A 314 -16.18 -17.67 -2.54
N GLN A 315 -15.24 -17.42 -1.62
CA GLN A 315 -14.86 -16.06 -1.24
C GLN A 315 -14.24 -15.31 -2.41
N ALA A 316 -13.28 -15.91 -3.13
CA ALA A 316 -12.68 -15.28 -4.30
C ALA A 316 -13.72 -15.02 -5.41
N GLN A 317 -14.63 -15.95 -5.67
CA GLN A 317 -15.71 -15.78 -6.66
C GLN A 317 -16.76 -14.75 -6.25
N SER A 318 -16.86 -14.42 -4.96
CA SER A 318 -17.74 -13.36 -4.46
C SER A 318 -17.20 -11.95 -4.68
N ALA A 319 -15.91 -11.82 -5.05
CA ALA A 319 -15.35 -10.54 -5.44
C ALA A 319 -16.07 -10.03 -6.70
N THR A 320 -16.48 -8.76 -6.68
CA THR A 320 -17.08 -8.08 -7.83
C THR A 320 -16.04 -7.39 -8.71
N GLU A 321 -14.85 -7.16 -8.17
CA GLU A 321 -13.73 -6.47 -8.79
C GLU A 321 -12.42 -6.94 -8.15
N VAL A 322 -11.33 -6.95 -8.94
CA VAL A 322 -9.98 -7.20 -8.44
C VAL A 322 -9.32 -5.87 -8.06
N LEU A 323 -8.67 -5.80 -6.89
CA LEU A 323 -8.04 -4.59 -6.38
C LEU A 323 -6.53 -4.65 -6.57
N TYR A 324 -5.98 -3.69 -7.31
CA TYR A 324 -4.55 -3.52 -7.51
C TYR A 324 -3.97 -2.52 -6.50
N THR A 325 -2.76 -2.80 -6.01
CA THR A 325 -2.03 -1.87 -5.12
C THR A 325 -1.18 -0.86 -5.87
N SER A 326 -0.86 -1.13 -7.14
CA SER A 326 -0.10 -0.26 -8.01
C SER A 326 -0.45 -0.47 -9.49
N LEU A 327 -0.30 0.58 -10.28
CA LEU A 327 -0.38 0.55 -11.75
C LEU A 327 0.80 1.33 -12.34
N THR A 328 1.26 0.95 -13.53
CA THR A 328 2.45 1.56 -14.14
C THR A 328 2.22 2.02 -15.56
N CYS A 329 2.98 3.03 -15.98
CA CYS A 329 3.09 3.46 -17.38
C CYS A 329 4.49 3.98 -17.68
N LYS A 330 4.82 4.15 -18.96
CA LYS A 330 6.09 4.74 -19.43
C LYS A 330 5.85 5.99 -20.27
N TYR A 331 6.83 6.88 -20.30
CA TYR A 331 6.90 8.07 -21.16
C TYR A 331 8.37 8.42 -21.49
N GLY A 332 8.60 9.24 -22.51
CA GLY A 332 9.92 9.49 -23.10
C GLY A 332 10.02 8.85 -24.49
N ASP A 333 11.18 8.32 -24.85
CA ASP A 333 11.39 7.48 -26.06
C ASP A 333 10.83 6.05 -25.86
N PHE A 334 9.60 5.97 -25.36
CA PHE A 334 8.93 4.69 -25.17
C PHE A 334 8.25 4.27 -26.46
N ASP A 335 8.89 3.35 -27.20
CA ASP A 335 8.30 2.74 -28.38
C ASP A 335 7.22 1.71 -27.99
N GLU A 336 5.97 2.15 -27.92
CA GLU A 336 4.80 1.28 -27.70
C GLU A 336 4.66 0.16 -28.75
N GLU A 337 5.22 0.37 -29.95
CA GLU A 337 5.06 -0.55 -31.06
C GLU A 337 6.09 -1.68 -31.06
N ASN A 338 7.18 -1.53 -30.27
CA ASN A 338 8.19 -2.55 -30.06
C ASN A 338 7.56 -3.86 -29.56
N THR A 339 7.92 -4.98 -30.21
CA THR A 339 7.44 -6.32 -29.87
C THR A 339 7.73 -6.70 -28.41
N GLY A 340 8.79 -6.19 -27.79
CA GLY A 340 9.09 -6.42 -26.36
C GLY A 340 8.07 -5.80 -25.39
N ASN A 341 7.33 -4.78 -25.83
CA ASN A 341 6.27 -4.10 -25.07
C ASN A 341 4.88 -4.68 -25.33
N LYS A 342 4.83 -5.78 -26.08
CA LYS A 342 3.61 -6.51 -26.43
C LYS A 342 3.78 -7.96 -26.01
N THR A 343 2.68 -8.59 -25.62
CA THR A 343 2.68 -10.00 -25.26
C THR A 343 1.39 -10.67 -25.69
N THR A 344 1.36 -11.99 -25.62
CA THR A 344 0.13 -12.76 -25.80
C THR A 344 -0.50 -13.01 -24.44
N VAL A 345 -1.78 -12.68 -24.29
CA VAL A 345 -2.56 -12.92 -23.07
C VAL A 345 -3.73 -13.81 -23.43
N GLY A 346 -3.69 -15.07 -22.97
CA GLY A 346 -4.65 -16.08 -23.37
C GLY A 346 -4.57 -16.31 -24.88
N THR A 347 -5.66 -16.02 -25.59
CA THR A 347 -5.72 -16.13 -27.07
C THR A 347 -5.48 -14.81 -27.79
N GLU A 348 -5.40 -13.69 -27.06
CA GLU A 348 -5.21 -12.37 -27.66
C GLU A 348 -3.70 -12.09 -27.84
N THR A 349 -3.29 -11.80 -29.07
CA THR A 349 -1.91 -11.42 -29.41
C THR A 349 -1.74 -9.91 -29.39
N ASN A 350 -0.49 -9.44 -29.29
CA ASN A 350 -0.12 -8.02 -29.33
C ASN A 350 -0.75 -7.16 -28.21
N VAL A 351 -1.06 -7.75 -27.06
CA VAL A 351 -1.53 -7.02 -25.88
C VAL A 351 -0.38 -6.20 -25.31
N LYS A 352 -0.55 -4.88 -25.22
CA LYS A 352 0.44 -3.98 -24.61
C LYS A 352 0.63 -4.35 -23.15
N ASN A 353 1.84 -4.75 -22.75
CA ASN A 353 2.13 -5.19 -21.37
C ASN A 353 2.45 -4.01 -20.42
N ILE A 354 2.69 -2.83 -21.00
CA ILE A 354 3.00 -1.58 -20.32
C ILE A 354 2.09 -0.49 -20.90
N GLY A 355 1.62 0.41 -20.04
CA GLY A 355 0.83 1.56 -20.45
C GLY A 355 1.67 2.78 -20.84
N THR A 356 1.03 3.78 -21.43
CA THR A 356 1.63 5.08 -21.77
C THR A 356 1.11 6.17 -20.87
N CYS A 357 2.01 6.94 -20.27
CA CYS A 357 1.60 8.04 -19.43
C CYS A 357 1.10 9.20 -20.30
N PRO A 358 -0.05 9.82 -19.98
CA PRO A 358 -0.48 11.09 -20.59
C PRO A 358 0.64 12.12 -20.79
N THR A 359 0.60 12.80 -21.93
CA THR A 359 1.62 13.75 -22.39
C THR A 359 1.76 15.01 -21.52
N THR A 360 0.80 15.26 -20.63
CA THR A 360 0.74 16.41 -19.71
C THR A 360 1.42 16.17 -18.36
N TYR A 361 2.00 14.99 -18.11
CA TYR A 361 2.70 14.74 -16.85
C TYR A 361 4.02 15.49 -16.74
N PRO A 362 4.41 15.88 -15.51
CA PRO A 362 5.62 16.66 -15.29
C PRO A 362 6.83 15.91 -15.85
N ARG A 363 7.38 16.47 -16.92
CA ARG A 363 8.74 16.22 -17.37
C ARG A 363 9.63 17.00 -16.40
N TYR A 364 10.52 16.31 -15.68
CA TYR A 364 11.57 17.00 -14.93
C TYR A 364 12.54 17.69 -15.89
#